data_AF-A0AA36I158-F1
#
_entry.id   AF-A0AA36I158-F1
#
_cell.length_a   1.000
_cell.length_b   1.000
_cell.length_c   1.000
_cell.angle_alpha   90.00
_cell.angle_beta   90.00
_cell.angle_gamma   90.00
#
_symmetry.space_group_name_H-M   'P 1'
#
loop_
_entity.id
_entity.type
_entity.pdbx_description
1 polymer ?
#
loop_
_entity_poly.entity_id
_entity_poly.type
_entity_poly.pdbx_seq_one_letter_code
_entity_poly.pdbx_strand_id
1 'polypeptide(L)'
;MGTSCSCNDTPQTVTELAREDKGPRRPQHTFTDGSVYTGEWAGEVKHGSGTQVWLDGGRYTGQWVQGKAHGRGRYEHPDGDVYEGGWFEDQAHGHGLYLHVDGSRYEGQFAFDKQDGEGKECWPDGATFQGQYKAGYKHGQGKFQWADGSCFEGEFMQNDLHGFGTYCWQGGRVHKGRWLRNRMHGDGEFTWPDGRRYKGQYFEDMKHGEGSFFWSDGRKYQGQWRKGVQHGLGKYTTSDGVTRAGEWADGSRVKWTAVEGERAQNPV
;
A
#
# COMPACT_ATOMS: atom_id res chain seq x y z
N MET A 1 -53.49 3.12 15.10
CA MET A 1 -52.29 3.96 14.93
C MET A 1 -51.84 4.38 16.31
N GLY A 2 -50.61 4.04 16.70
CA GLY A 2 -50.04 4.41 18.00
C GLY A 2 -49.49 3.22 18.78
N THR A 3 -48.36 2.67 18.32
CA THR A 3 -47.50 1.81 19.15
C THR A 3 -46.31 2.66 19.59
N SER A 4 -46.30 3.05 20.86
CA SER A 4 -45.20 3.74 21.52
C SER A 4 -44.11 2.74 21.87
N CYS A 5 -42.91 2.95 21.31
CA CYS A 5 -41.68 2.26 21.72
C CYS A 5 -41.28 2.74 23.12
N SER A 6 -41.10 1.81 24.05
CA SER A 6 -40.35 2.04 25.29
C SER A 6 -39.02 1.29 25.20
N CYS A 7 -37.97 2.04 24.91
CA CYS A 7 -36.58 1.63 24.95
C CYS A 7 -36.11 1.60 26.41
N ASN A 8 -35.83 0.40 26.94
CA ASN A 8 -35.05 0.20 28.15
C ASN A 8 -33.85 -0.66 27.78
N ASP A 9 -32.76 -0.02 27.37
CA ASP A 9 -31.44 -0.65 27.34
C ASP A 9 -30.48 0.31 28.03
N THR A 10 -30.32 0.11 29.33
CA THR A 10 -29.21 0.69 30.09
C THR A 10 -28.00 -0.17 29.79
N PRO A 11 -26.90 0.36 29.22
CA PRO A 11 -25.71 -0.45 29.01
C PRO A 11 -25.13 -0.78 30.38
N GLN A 12 -25.21 -2.06 30.76
CA GLN A 12 -24.50 -2.57 31.93
C GLN A 12 -23.02 -2.31 31.72
N THR A 13 -22.49 -1.44 32.57
CA THR A 13 -21.08 -1.15 32.76
C THR A 13 -20.29 -2.44 32.86
N VAL A 14 -19.48 -2.71 31.82
CA VAL A 14 -18.45 -3.75 31.82
C VAL A 14 -17.26 -3.26 32.65
N THR A 15 -17.46 -3.05 33.94
CA THR A 15 -16.39 -2.65 34.88
C THR A 15 -16.46 -3.46 36.17
N GLU A 16 -16.66 -4.78 36.07
CA GLU A 16 -16.60 -5.62 37.28
C GLU A 16 -16.25 -7.10 37.03
N LEU A 17 -15.28 -7.40 36.15
CA LEU A 17 -14.65 -8.73 36.08
C LEU A 17 -13.16 -8.63 35.75
N ALA A 18 -12.39 -8.03 36.66
CA ALA A 18 -10.93 -8.18 36.72
C ALA A 18 -10.43 -7.87 38.13
N ARG A 19 -10.77 -8.74 39.10
CA ARG A 19 -9.89 -8.89 40.27
C ARG A 19 -8.70 -9.71 39.79
N GLU A 20 -7.72 -9.04 39.18
CA GLU A 20 -6.46 -9.66 38.78
C GLU A 20 -5.77 -10.17 40.05
N ASP A 21 -5.51 -11.48 40.07
CA ASP A 21 -4.67 -12.19 41.03
C ASP A 21 -3.21 -11.75 40.84
N LYS A 22 -2.92 -10.47 41.15
CA LYS A 22 -1.57 -9.91 41.14
C LYS A 22 -0.84 -10.46 42.35
N GLY A 23 -0.13 -11.57 42.18
CA GLY A 23 0.79 -12.03 43.20
C GLY A 23 1.95 -11.04 43.37
N PRO A 24 2.71 -11.17 44.48
CA PRO A 24 3.66 -10.15 44.89
C PRO A 24 4.79 -9.98 43.87
N ARG A 25 5.26 -8.74 43.72
CA ARG A 25 6.52 -8.46 43.03
C ARG A 25 7.67 -9.14 43.77
N ARG A 26 8.41 -10.01 43.09
CA ARG A 26 9.55 -10.73 43.68
C ARG A 26 10.87 -9.99 43.38
N PRO A 27 11.93 -10.24 44.17
CA PRO A 27 13.29 -9.88 43.78
C PRO A 27 13.66 -10.50 42.43
N GLN A 28 14.75 -10.01 41.84
CA GLN A 28 15.30 -10.53 40.60
C GLN A 28 15.48 -12.06 40.66
N HIS A 29 14.90 -12.77 39.70
CA HIS A 29 15.05 -14.20 39.51
C HIS A 29 15.99 -14.47 38.33
N THR A 30 16.99 -15.33 38.54
CA THR A 30 17.90 -15.78 37.46
C THR A 30 17.54 -17.22 37.14
N PHE A 31 17.14 -17.46 35.89
CA PHE A 31 16.79 -18.79 35.40
C PHE A 31 18.04 -19.61 35.07
N THR A 32 17.86 -20.91 34.86
CA THR A 32 18.95 -21.85 34.56
C THR A 32 19.65 -21.57 33.24
N ASP A 33 18.97 -20.92 32.29
CA ASP A 33 19.52 -20.46 31.01
C ASP A 33 20.29 -19.12 31.12
N GLY A 34 20.42 -18.57 32.33
CA GLY A 34 21.08 -17.29 32.59
C GLY A 34 20.19 -16.07 32.32
N SER A 35 18.97 -16.26 31.83
CA SER A 35 18.02 -15.16 31.65
C SER A 35 17.54 -14.64 33.01
N VAL A 36 17.15 -13.38 33.05
CA VAL A 36 16.80 -12.68 34.28
C VAL A 36 15.40 -12.10 34.17
N TYR A 37 14.57 -12.30 35.19
CA TYR A 37 13.27 -11.66 35.31
C TYR A 37 13.12 -10.87 36.61
N THR A 38 12.60 -9.65 36.50
CA THR A 38 12.20 -8.81 37.63
C THR A 38 10.76 -8.36 37.42
N GLY A 39 9.83 -8.79 38.26
CA GLY A 39 8.43 -8.44 38.09
C GLY A 39 7.47 -9.14 39.04
N GLU A 40 6.20 -9.02 38.71
CA GLU A 40 5.08 -9.70 39.38
C GLU A 40 5.01 -11.18 38.95
N TRP A 41 4.38 -12.00 39.79
CA TRP A 41 4.27 -13.45 39.62
C TRP A 41 2.90 -13.92 40.10
N ALA A 42 2.33 -14.94 39.45
CA ALA A 42 1.19 -15.70 39.95
C ALA A 42 1.64 -17.15 40.20
N GLY A 43 1.83 -17.52 41.47
CA GLY A 43 2.57 -18.74 41.82
C GLY A 43 4.00 -18.68 41.27
N GLU A 44 4.42 -19.70 40.52
CA GLU A 44 5.75 -19.78 39.89
C GLU A 44 5.76 -19.32 38.43
N VAL A 45 4.72 -18.60 38.00
CA VAL A 45 4.55 -18.16 36.61
C VAL A 45 4.61 -16.64 36.53
N LYS A 46 5.35 -16.09 35.56
CA LYS A 46 5.42 -14.64 35.31
C LYS A 46 4.02 -14.10 35.02
N HIS A 47 3.64 -13.02 35.68
CA HIS A 47 2.31 -12.41 35.55
C HIS A 47 2.37 -10.91 35.87
N GLY A 48 1.39 -10.12 35.45
CA GLY A 48 1.37 -8.68 35.75
C GLY A 48 2.47 -7.93 35.01
N SER A 49 3.12 -6.97 35.65
CA SER A 49 4.18 -6.17 35.05
C SER A 49 5.57 -6.70 35.40
N GLY A 50 6.44 -6.78 34.40
CA GLY A 50 7.80 -7.26 34.62
C GLY A 50 8.73 -7.01 33.45
N THR A 51 10.02 -7.14 33.75
CA THR A 51 11.12 -7.05 32.79
C THR A 51 11.84 -8.39 32.71
N GLN A 52 11.92 -8.95 31.51
CA GLN A 52 12.75 -10.09 31.16
C GLN A 52 13.96 -9.61 30.37
N VAL A 53 15.15 -10.04 30.76
CA VAL A 53 16.40 -9.87 30.01
C VAL A 53 16.91 -11.25 29.62
N TRP A 54 17.14 -11.47 28.34
CA TRP A 54 17.70 -12.71 27.80
C TRP A 54 19.22 -12.61 27.69
N LEU A 55 19.88 -13.76 27.60
CA LEU A 55 21.36 -13.84 27.56
C LEU A 55 21.96 -13.18 26.32
N ASP A 56 21.22 -13.14 25.22
CA ASP A 56 21.60 -12.46 23.98
C ASP A 56 21.52 -10.92 24.08
N GLY A 57 21.03 -10.38 25.20
CA GLY A 57 20.84 -8.95 25.42
C GLY A 57 19.44 -8.44 25.09
N GLY A 58 18.57 -9.30 24.54
CA GLY A 58 17.16 -8.96 24.32
C GLY A 58 16.50 -8.56 25.63
N ARG A 59 15.57 -7.61 25.59
CA ARG A 59 14.89 -7.12 26.79
C ARG A 59 13.43 -6.78 26.52
N TYR A 60 12.53 -7.45 27.24
CA TYR A 60 11.09 -7.16 27.24
C TYR A 60 10.73 -6.50 28.56
N THR A 61 10.04 -5.37 28.50
CA THR A 61 9.42 -4.72 29.65
C THR A 61 7.95 -4.47 29.34
N GLY A 62 7.06 -5.08 30.12
CA GLY A 62 5.64 -4.95 29.84
C GLY A 62 4.78 -5.87 30.70
N GLN A 63 3.56 -6.07 30.21
CA GLN A 63 2.56 -6.92 30.81
C GLN A 63 2.79 -8.40 30.44
N TRP A 64 2.46 -9.29 31.38
CA TRP A 64 2.64 -10.73 31.32
C TRP A 64 1.35 -11.43 31.76
N VAL A 65 0.96 -12.47 31.05
CA VAL A 65 -0.14 -13.36 31.43
C VAL A 65 0.32 -14.80 31.22
N GLN A 66 0.26 -15.59 32.30
CA GLN A 66 0.63 -17.02 32.29
C GLN A 66 1.99 -17.30 31.65
N GLY A 67 3.01 -16.49 31.98
CA GLY A 67 4.37 -16.71 31.51
C GLY A 67 4.67 -16.06 30.15
N LYS A 68 3.65 -15.57 29.45
CA LYS A 68 3.76 -14.98 28.11
C LYS A 68 3.62 -13.46 28.13
N ALA A 69 4.32 -12.77 27.24
CA ALA A 69 4.08 -11.35 26.97
C ALA A 69 2.66 -11.16 26.45
N HIS A 70 1.92 -10.23 27.06
CA HIS A 70 0.51 -10.01 26.77
C HIS A 70 0.12 -8.60 27.19
N GLY A 71 -0.76 -7.90 26.46
CA GLY A 71 -1.14 -6.53 26.77
C GLY A 71 -0.16 -5.53 26.17
N ARG A 72 0.25 -4.48 26.88
CA ARG A 72 1.25 -3.51 26.40
C ARG A 72 2.65 -3.87 26.87
N GLY A 73 3.62 -3.70 25.98
CA GLY A 73 5.02 -3.94 26.29
C GLY A 73 5.96 -3.36 25.25
N ARG A 74 7.22 -3.21 25.67
CA ARG A 74 8.34 -2.79 24.83
C ARG A 74 9.38 -3.90 24.80
N TYR A 75 9.77 -4.31 23.62
CA TYR A 75 10.85 -5.25 23.37
C TYR A 75 12.00 -4.57 22.65
N GLU A 76 13.19 -4.68 23.22
CA GLU A 76 14.45 -4.29 22.62
C GLU A 76 15.13 -5.55 22.13
N HIS A 77 15.29 -5.66 20.83
CA HIS A 77 16.00 -6.75 20.19
C HIS A 77 17.51 -6.64 20.45
N PRO A 78 18.23 -7.78 20.46
CA PRO A 78 19.70 -7.78 20.58
C PRO A 78 20.45 -6.96 19.53
N ASP A 79 19.87 -6.79 18.34
CA ASP A 79 20.43 -6.02 17.22
C ASP A 79 20.18 -4.50 17.33
N GLY A 80 19.39 -4.06 18.31
CA GLY A 80 19.04 -2.66 18.55
C GLY A 80 17.67 -2.26 18.01
N ASP A 81 16.95 -3.13 17.29
CA ASP A 81 15.58 -2.86 16.89
C ASP A 81 14.66 -2.82 18.12
N VAL A 82 13.60 -2.02 18.04
CA VAL A 82 12.67 -1.82 19.16
C VAL A 82 11.24 -1.96 18.68
N TYR A 83 10.47 -2.82 19.33
CA TYR A 83 9.02 -2.84 19.23
C TYR A 83 8.39 -2.29 20.51
N GLU A 84 7.43 -1.39 20.38
CA GLU A 84 6.61 -0.92 21.48
C GLU A 84 5.14 -0.93 21.07
N GLY A 85 4.32 -1.72 21.74
CA GLY A 85 2.94 -1.92 21.31
C GLY A 85 2.18 -2.97 22.08
N GLY A 86 1.14 -3.48 21.43
CA GLY A 86 0.34 -4.58 21.94
C GLY A 86 1.01 -5.95 21.75
N TRP A 87 0.73 -6.85 22.66
CA TRP A 87 1.24 -8.21 22.71
C TRP A 87 0.08 -9.16 23.00
N PHE A 88 0.09 -10.32 22.35
CA PHE A 88 -0.84 -11.39 22.62
C PHE A 88 -0.09 -12.72 22.51
N GLU A 89 0.05 -13.41 23.64
CA GLU A 89 0.72 -14.71 23.72
C GLU A 89 2.12 -14.75 23.10
N ASP A 90 3.00 -13.85 23.56
CA ASP A 90 4.39 -13.69 23.07
C ASP A 90 4.53 -13.11 21.65
N GLN A 91 3.43 -12.69 21.02
CA GLN A 91 3.45 -12.11 19.67
C GLN A 91 3.06 -10.64 19.67
N ALA A 92 3.72 -9.84 18.83
CA ALA A 92 3.28 -8.48 18.53
C ALA A 92 1.87 -8.51 17.92
N HIS A 93 0.96 -7.72 18.50
CA HIS A 93 -0.47 -7.74 18.17
C HIS A 93 -1.15 -6.39 18.40
N GLY A 94 -2.18 -6.08 17.63
CA GLY A 94 -2.88 -4.80 17.74
C GLY A 94 -2.00 -3.64 17.28
N HIS A 95 -2.10 -2.48 17.91
CA HIS A 95 -1.31 -1.32 17.48
C HIS A 95 0.08 -1.30 18.12
N GLY A 96 1.10 -0.96 17.34
CA GLY A 96 2.46 -0.79 17.81
C GLY A 96 3.33 0.08 16.92
N LEU A 97 4.50 0.41 17.45
CA LEU A 97 5.58 1.13 16.80
C LEU A 97 6.80 0.19 16.75
N TYR A 98 7.30 -0.05 15.55
CA TYR A 98 8.55 -0.76 15.31
C TYR A 98 9.59 0.24 14.81
N LEU A 99 10.73 0.32 15.48
CA LEU A 99 11.86 1.17 15.17
C LEU A 99 13.04 0.28 14.80
N HIS A 100 13.53 0.40 13.58
CA HIS A 100 14.74 -0.28 13.15
C HIS A 100 15.98 0.55 13.51
N VAL A 101 17.09 -0.14 13.75
CA VAL A 101 18.39 0.49 13.99
C VAL A 101 18.88 1.31 12.79
N ASP A 102 18.44 0.97 11.58
CA ASP A 102 18.73 1.73 10.35
C ASP A 102 17.98 3.08 10.26
N GLY A 103 17.08 3.35 11.22
CA GLY A 103 16.27 4.56 11.31
C GLY A 103 14.91 4.47 10.60
N SER A 104 14.63 3.38 9.89
CA SER A 104 13.29 3.11 9.38
C SER A 104 12.32 2.80 10.53
N ARG A 105 11.04 3.13 10.33
CA ARG A 105 10.01 2.90 11.34
C ARG A 105 8.68 2.50 10.73
N TYR A 106 7.96 1.64 11.42
CA TYR A 106 6.59 1.28 11.13
C TYR A 106 5.70 1.61 12.33
N GLU A 107 4.59 2.29 12.08
CA GLU A 107 3.54 2.55 13.07
C GLU A 107 2.22 2.04 12.51
N GLY A 108 1.58 1.10 13.20
CA GLY A 108 0.34 0.50 12.69
C GLY A 108 -0.07 -0.76 13.39
N GLN A 109 -0.90 -1.54 12.70
CA GLN A 109 -1.49 -2.76 13.22
C GLN A 109 -0.59 -3.98 12.96
N PHE A 110 -0.57 -4.89 13.94
CA PHE A 110 0.17 -6.13 13.95
C PHE A 110 -0.76 -7.32 14.23
N ALA A 111 -0.47 -8.45 13.59
CA ALA A 111 -1.03 -9.74 13.94
C ALA A 111 0.01 -10.84 13.65
N PHE A 112 0.18 -11.78 14.59
CA PHE A 112 1.13 -12.89 14.47
C PHE A 112 2.54 -12.42 14.09
N ASP A 113 3.04 -11.40 14.81
CA ASP A 113 4.38 -10.79 14.62
C ASP A 113 4.60 -10.07 13.28
N LYS A 114 3.53 -9.78 12.53
CA LYS A 114 3.62 -9.14 11.22
C LYS A 114 2.70 -7.94 11.12
N GLN A 115 3.05 -6.98 10.27
CA GLN A 115 2.17 -5.88 9.89
C GLN A 115 0.88 -6.46 9.26
N ASP A 116 -0.29 -6.11 9.78
CA ASP A 116 -1.59 -6.59 9.28
C ASP A 116 -2.68 -5.56 9.62
N GLY A 117 -3.34 -5.00 8.60
CA GLY A 117 -4.25 -3.87 8.75
C GLY A 117 -3.62 -2.55 8.26
N GLU A 118 -4.09 -1.43 8.77
CA GLU A 118 -3.58 -0.11 8.40
C GLU A 118 -2.25 0.19 9.12
N GLY A 119 -1.31 0.81 8.40
CA GLY A 119 -0.05 1.27 8.97
C GLY A 119 0.67 2.30 8.12
N LYS A 120 1.68 2.92 8.73
CA LYS A 120 2.57 3.89 8.12
C LYS A 120 4.03 3.49 8.32
N GLU A 121 4.75 3.36 7.21
CA GLU A 121 6.17 3.08 7.18
C GLU A 121 6.91 4.35 6.72
N CYS A 122 8.00 4.70 7.41
CA CYS A 122 8.86 5.82 7.05
C CYS A 122 10.30 5.34 6.97
N TRP A 123 11.03 5.76 5.94
CA TRP A 123 12.45 5.44 5.76
C TRP A 123 13.35 6.67 5.99
N PRO A 124 14.64 6.46 6.30
CA PRO A 124 15.59 7.56 6.55
C PRO A 124 15.79 8.50 5.36
N ASP A 125 15.59 8.02 4.13
CA ASP A 125 15.68 8.81 2.90
C ASP A 125 14.48 9.76 2.69
N GLY A 126 13.47 9.70 3.58
CA GLY A 126 12.26 10.49 3.51
C GLY A 126 11.12 9.82 2.73
N ALA A 127 11.34 8.64 2.15
CA ALA A 127 10.25 7.85 1.57
C ALA A 127 9.22 7.50 2.66
N THR A 128 7.95 7.38 2.26
CA THR A 128 6.88 6.95 3.15
C THR A 128 5.88 6.06 2.44
N PHE A 129 5.32 5.10 3.15
CA PHE A 129 4.14 4.36 2.72
C PHE A 129 3.07 4.48 3.80
N GLN A 130 1.84 4.74 3.40
CA GLN A 130 0.68 4.72 4.28
C GLN A 130 -0.44 3.94 3.61
N GLY A 131 -0.95 2.92 4.29
CA GLY A 131 -2.06 2.11 3.78
C GLY A 131 -2.10 0.73 4.40
N GLN A 132 -2.68 -0.19 3.63
CA GLN A 132 -3.04 -1.51 4.10
C GLN A 132 -1.89 -2.51 3.96
N TYR A 133 -1.80 -3.38 4.97
CA TYR A 133 -0.88 -4.49 5.09
C TYR A 133 -1.65 -5.80 5.29
N LYS A 134 -1.09 -6.89 4.77
CA LYS A 134 -1.54 -8.25 5.06
C LYS A 134 -0.34 -9.16 5.24
N ALA A 135 -0.23 -9.77 6.41
CA ALA A 135 0.85 -10.70 6.74
C ALA A 135 2.26 -10.21 6.36
N GLY A 136 2.54 -8.92 6.63
CA GLY A 136 3.84 -8.26 6.38
C GLY A 136 4.02 -7.66 4.99
N TYR A 137 3.03 -7.76 4.11
CA TYR A 137 3.09 -7.19 2.76
C TYR A 137 2.14 -6.01 2.60
N LYS A 138 2.56 -4.97 1.87
CA LYS A 138 1.65 -3.92 1.38
C LYS A 138 0.59 -4.58 0.50
N HIS A 139 -0.68 -4.42 0.86
CA HIS A 139 -1.78 -5.15 0.25
C HIS A 139 -3.09 -4.39 0.43
N GLY A 140 -3.87 -4.17 -0.63
CA GLY A 140 -5.06 -3.33 -0.60
C GLY A 140 -4.75 -1.89 -0.98
N GLN A 141 -5.46 -0.91 -0.42
CA GLN A 141 -5.25 0.50 -0.79
C GLN A 141 -4.05 1.11 -0.05
N GLY A 142 -3.30 1.98 -0.73
CA GLY A 142 -2.22 2.71 -0.09
C GLY A 142 -1.68 3.86 -0.91
N LYS A 143 -0.82 4.65 -0.27
CA LYS A 143 -0.06 5.74 -0.85
C LYS A 143 1.42 5.56 -0.55
N PHE A 144 2.23 5.48 -1.60
CA PHE A 144 3.68 5.49 -1.52
C PHE A 144 4.21 6.84 -1.99
N GLN A 145 5.08 7.47 -1.20
CA GLN A 145 5.86 8.65 -1.59
C GLN A 145 7.33 8.25 -1.59
N TRP A 146 7.99 8.39 -2.72
CA TRP A 146 9.41 8.09 -2.87
C TRP A 146 10.27 9.28 -2.50
N ALA A 147 11.53 9.03 -2.14
CA ALA A 147 12.49 10.08 -1.79
C ALA A 147 12.79 11.05 -2.96
N ASP A 148 12.60 10.62 -4.21
CA ASP A 148 12.75 11.46 -5.40
C ASP A 148 11.57 12.45 -5.60
N GLY A 149 10.53 12.36 -4.76
CA GLY A 149 9.31 13.15 -4.86
C GLY A 149 8.23 12.56 -5.79
N SER A 150 8.49 11.41 -6.40
CA SER A 150 7.43 10.63 -7.07
C SER A 150 6.42 10.12 -6.03
N CYS A 151 5.19 9.86 -6.44
CA CYS A 151 4.18 9.24 -5.57
C CYS A 151 3.22 8.33 -6.33
N PHE A 152 2.69 7.33 -5.63
CA PHE A 152 1.67 6.43 -6.13
C PHE A 152 0.54 6.35 -5.12
N GLU A 153 -0.69 6.39 -5.59
CA GLU A 153 -1.88 6.19 -4.80
C GLU A 153 -2.80 5.22 -5.54
N GLY A 154 -3.10 4.08 -4.93
CA GLY A 154 -3.87 3.01 -5.55
C GLY A 154 -3.73 1.67 -4.85
N GLU A 155 -4.04 0.62 -5.59
CA GLU A 155 -4.02 -0.76 -5.09
C GLU A 155 -2.60 -1.36 -5.06
N PHE A 156 -2.34 -2.16 -4.03
CA PHE A 156 -1.14 -2.95 -3.83
C PHE A 156 -1.51 -4.42 -3.67
N MET A 157 -0.66 -5.32 -4.16
CA MET A 157 -0.79 -6.76 -3.91
C MET A 157 0.59 -7.36 -3.70
N GLN A 158 0.86 -7.82 -2.47
CA GLN A 158 2.14 -8.43 -2.09
C GLN A 158 3.34 -7.53 -2.42
N ASN A 159 3.28 -6.27 -1.97
CA ASN A 159 4.27 -5.21 -2.24
C ASN A 159 4.27 -4.64 -3.67
N ASP A 160 3.58 -5.26 -4.63
CA ASP A 160 3.53 -4.73 -5.99
C ASP A 160 2.42 -3.69 -6.17
N LEU A 161 2.66 -2.67 -7.00
CA LEU A 161 1.59 -1.85 -7.57
C LEU A 161 0.69 -2.75 -8.41
N HIS A 162 -0.60 -2.74 -8.12
CA HIS A 162 -1.59 -3.63 -8.73
C HIS A 162 -2.91 -2.88 -8.93
N GLY A 163 -3.89 -3.49 -9.60
CA GLY A 163 -5.25 -2.96 -9.69
C GLY A 163 -5.30 -1.59 -10.35
N PHE A 164 -6.11 -0.67 -9.86
CA PHE A 164 -6.15 0.72 -10.33
C PHE A 164 -5.31 1.64 -9.45
N GLY A 165 -4.57 2.57 -10.05
CA GLY A 165 -3.77 3.53 -9.32
C GLY A 165 -3.30 4.72 -10.16
N THR A 166 -2.87 5.76 -9.47
CA THR A 166 -2.26 6.96 -10.06
C THR A 166 -0.82 7.06 -9.63
N TYR A 167 0.11 7.04 -10.58
CA TYR A 167 1.53 7.31 -10.37
C TYR A 167 1.85 8.72 -10.88
N CYS A 168 2.41 9.55 -10.02
CA CYS A 168 2.96 10.86 -10.36
C CYS A 168 4.49 10.77 -10.28
N TRP A 169 5.18 10.89 -11.40
CA TRP A 169 6.64 10.92 -11.41
C TRP A 169 7.17 12.29 -11.03
N GLN A 170 8.39 12.30 -10.49
CA GLN A 170 9.21 13.50 -10.46
C GLN A 170 9.27 14.13 -11.86
N GLY A 171 9.04 15.45 -11.93
CA GLY A 171 8.93 16.19 -13.18
C GLY A 171 7.52 16.24 -13.78
N GLY A 172 6.49 15.76 -13.09
CA GLY A 172 5.08 16.07 -13.40
C GLY A 172 4.42 15.19 -14.47
N ARG A 173 5.07 14.11 -14.90
CA ARG A 173 4.39 13.06 -15.67
C ARG A 173 3.41 12.36 -14.74
N VAL A 174 2.24 11.97 -15.25
CA VAL A 174 1.23 11.26 -14.47
C VAL A 174 0.67 10.10 -15.28
N HIS A 175 0.47 8.95 -14.65
CA HIS A 175 -0.25 7.82 -15.21
C HIS A 175 -1.38 7.46 -14.27
N LYS A 176 -2.61 7.44 -14.79
CA LYS A 176 -3.80 7.00 -14.08
C LYS A 176 -4.39 5.83 -14.85
N GLY A 177 -4.36 4.65 -14.27
CA GLY A 177 -4.73 3.45 -14.99
C GLY A 177 -4.54 2.17 -14.20
N ARG A 178 -4.61 1.06 -14.93
CA ARG A 178 -4.41 -0.27 -14.37
C ARG A 178 -2.92 -0.63 -14.28
N TRP A 179 -2.58 -1.34 -13.21
CA TRP A 179 -1.26 -1.83 -12.87
C TRP A 179 -1.29 -3.34 -12.65
N LEU A 180 -0.24 -4.02 -13.08
CA LEU A 180 -0.05 -5.45 -12.85
C LEU A 180 1.43 -5.70 -12.57
N ARG A 181 1.75 -6.10 -11.33
CA ARG A 181 3.12 -6.40 -10.88
C ARG A 181 4.10 -5.27 -11.18
N ASN A 182 3.79 -4.07 -10.69
CA ASN A 182 4.58 -2.84 -10.87
C ASN A 182 4.63 -2.27 -12.30
N ARG A 183 3.88 -2.84 -13.26
CA ARG A 183 3.86 -2.36 -14.65
C ARG A 183 2.50 -1.77 -15.03
N MET A 184 2.51 -0.72 -15.86
CA MET A 184 1.29 -0.23 -16.50
C MET A 184 0.72 -1.33 -17.40
N HIS A 185 -0.55 -1.66 -17.22
CA HIS A 185 -1.19 -2.78 -17.91
C HIS A 185 -2.69 -2.52 -18.06
N GLY A 186 -3.31 -2.90 -19.19
CA GLY A 186 -4.72 -2.61 -19.45
C GLY A 186 -4.96 -1.12 -19.72
N ASP A 187 -6.17 -0.63 -19.44
CA ASP A 187 -6.54 0.75 -19.77
C ASP A 187 -5.90 1.78 -18.82
N GLY A 188 -5.42 2.89 -19.40
CA GLY A 188 -4.88 4.01 -18.64
C GLY A 188 -4.75 5.30 -19.44
N GLU A 189 -4.53 6.40 -18.73
CA GLU A 189 -4.20 7.70 -19.27
C GLU A 189 -2.84 8.15 -18.74
N PHE A 190 -1.93 8.54 -19.64
CA PHE A 190 -0.63 9.09 -19.31
C PHE A 190 -0.55 10.52 -19.82
N THR A 191 -0.21 11.46 -18.95
CA THR A 191 -0.07 12.88 -19.25
C THR A 191 1.38 13.33 -19.05
N TRP A 192 1.83 14.22 -19.93
CA TRP A 192 3.13 14.87 -19.82
C TRP A 192 2.94 16.36 -19.48
N PRO A 193 3.90 16.99 -18.78
CA PRO A 193 3.82 18.41 -18.43
C PRO A 193 3.70 19.36 -19.63
N ASP A 194 4.19 18.94 -20.80
CA ASP A 194 4.11 19.70 -22.05
C ASP A 194 2.73 19.65 -22.72
N GLY A 195 1.75 19.01 -22.08
CA GLY A 195 0.37 18.90 -22.57
C GLY A 195 0.13 17.69 -23.47
N ARG A 196 1.16 16.90 -23.81
CA ARG A 196 0.94 15.61 -24.48
C ARG A 196 0.13 14.69 -23.56
N ARG A 197 -0.69 13.83 -24.17
CA ARG A 197 -1.32 12.72 -23.44
C ARG A 197 -1.53 11.49 -24.31
N TYR A 198 -1.59 10.33 -23.66
CA TYR A 198 -2.02 9.07 -24.24
C TYR A 198 -3.17 8.52 -23.42
N LYS A 199 -4.26 8.12 -24.07
CA LYS A 199 -5.37 7.40 -23.45
C LYS A 199 -5.62 6.13 -24.23
N GLY A 200 -5.43 4.97 -23.62
CA GLY A 200 -5.55 3.69 -24.30
C GLY A 200 -5.02 2.54 -23.48
N GLN A 201 -4.78 1.42 -24.14
CA GLN A 201 -4.33 0.21 -23.49
C GLN A 201 -2.79 0.17 -23.36
N TYR A 202 -2.34 -0.55 -22.34
CA TYR A 202 -0.95 -0.82 -22.02
C TYR A 202 -0.73 -2.34 -21.87
N PHE A 203 0.46 -2.80 -22.24
CA PHE A 203 0.93 -4.15 -21.96
C PHE A 203 2.42 -4.07 -21.62
N GLU A 204 2.76 -4.42 -20.38
CA GLU A 204 4.14 -4.36 -19.85
C GLU A 204 4.80 -2.99 -20.11
N ASP A 205 4.18 -1.92 -19.59
CA ASP A 205 4.62 -0.53 -19.70
C ASP A 205 4.57 0.09 -21.11
N MET A 206 4.27 -0.70 -22.13
CA MET A 206 4.18 -0.25 -23.51
C MET A 206 2.74 0.05 -23.91
N LYS A 207 2.53 1.16 -24.61
CA LYS A 207 1.27 1.41 -25.34
C LYS A 207 0.98 0.23 -26.25
N HIS A 208 -0.22 -0.31 -26.16
CA HIS A 208 -0.65 -1.51 -26.87
C HIS A 208 -2.13 -1.42 -27.22
N GLY A 209 -2.63 -2.29 -28.10
CA GLY A 209 -4.05 -2.39 -28.42
C GLY A 209 -4.60 -1.10 -29.03
N GLU A 210 -5.78 -0.66 -28.60
CA GLU A 210 -6.37 0.59 -29.10
C GLU A 210 -6.01 1.78 -28.19
N GLY A 211 -5.71 2.93 -28.80
CA GLY A 211 -5.34 4.12 -28.04
C GLY A 211 -5.35 5.42 -28.84
N SER A 212 -5.48 6.52 -28.12
CA SER A 212 -5.40 7.89 -28.65
C SER A 212 -4.20 8.62 -28.06
N PHE A 213 -3.33 9.16 -28.92
CA PHE A 213 -2.25 10.06 -28.53
C PHE A 213 -2.58 11.48 -28.99
N PHE A 214 -2.38 12.45 -28.10
CA PHE A 214 -2.62 13.87 -28.32
C PHE A 214 -1.30 14.60 -28.15
N TRP A 215 -0.90 15.34 -29.19
CA TRP A 215 0.25 16.22 -29.14
C TRP A 215 -0.14 17.59 -28.60
N SER A 216 0.84 18.32 -28.07
CA SER A 216 0.65 19.66 -27.52
C SER A 216 0.25 20.70 -28.57
N ASP A 217 0.59 20.46 -29.84
CA ASP A 217 0.25 21.29 -31.00
C ASP A 217 -1.14 21.00 -31.59
N GLY A 218 -1.98 20.21 -30.89
CA GLY A 218 -3.34 19.88 -31.31
C GLY A 218 -3.43 18.67 -32.26
N ARG A 219 -2.31 18.12 -32.73
CA ARG A 219 -2.34 16.87 -33.52
C ARG A 219 -2.87 15.73 -32.66
N LYS A 220 -3.52 14.75 -33.29
CA LYS A 220 -4.06 13.56 -32.63
C LYS A 220 -3.88 12.33 -33.49
N TYR A 221 -3.59 11.19 -32.87
CA TYR A 221 -3.61 9.88 -33.49
C TYR A 221 -4.55 9.00 -32.68
N GLN A 222 -5.45 8.28 -33.35
CA GLN A 222 -6.36 7.33 -32.73
C GLN A 222 -6.35 6.04 -33.54
N GLY A 223 -5.93 4.93 -32.94
CA GLY A 223 -5.85 3.65 -33.62
C GLY A 223 -5.03 2.64 -32.84
N GLN A 224 -4.50 1.66 -33.57
CA GLN A 224 -3.81 0.53 -32.97
C GLN A 224 -2.36 0.86 -32.58
N TRP A 225 -1.91 0.21 -31.52
CA TRP A 225 -0.59 0.33 -30.94
C TRP A 225 -0.01 -1.06 -30.71
N ARG A 226 1.28 -1.22 -30.98
CA ARG A 226 2.01 -2.46 -30.72
C ARG A 226 3.40 -2.12 -30.25
N LYS A 227 3.79 -2.66 -29.09
CA LYS A 227 5.12 -2.46 -28.49
C LYS A 227 5.54 -0.98 -28.43
N GLY A 228 4.61 -0.11 -28.03
CA GLY A 228 4.88 1.31 -27.81
C GLY A 228 4.74 2.23 -29.03
N VAL A 229 4.55 1.68 -30.24
CA VAL A 229 4.47 2.45 -31.49
C VAL A 229 3.13 2.26 -32.19
N GLN A 230 2.75 3.22 -33.04
CA GLN A 230 1.56 3.14 -33.89
C GLN A 230 1.66 1.93 -34.82
N HIS A 231 0.56 1.20 -34.97
CA HIS A 231 0.47 -0.02 -35.77
C HIS A 231 -0.94 -0.13 -36.37
N GLY A 232 -1.13 -1.02 -37.35
CA GLY A 232 -2.44 -1.35 -37.91
C GLY A 232 -3.22 -0.14 -38.43
N LEU A 233 -4.54 -0.16 -38.25
CA LEU A 233 -5.41 0.91 -38.71
C LEU A 233 -5.47 2.07 -37.69
N GLY A 234 -5.55 3.29 -38.21
CA GLY A 234 -5.73 4.48 -37.36
C GLY A 234 -6.27 5.68 -38.11
N LYS A 235 -6.57 6.74 -37.35
CA LYS A 235 -6.96 8.06 -37.82
C LYS A 235 -5.96 9.07 -37.27
N TYR A 236 -5.44 9.91 -38.16
CA TYR A 236 -4.55 11.00 -37.81
C TYR A 236 -5.25 12.33 -38.07
N THR A 237 -5.31 13.16 -37.05
CA THR A 237 -5.81 14.53 -37.09
C THR A 237 -4.62 15.48 -37.02
N THR A 238 -4.54 16.38 -38.00
CA THR A 238 -3.53 17.45 -38.07
C THR A 238 -3.89 18.60 -37.14
N SER A 239 -2.98 19.55 -36.92
CA SER A 239 -3.16 20.65 -35.97
C SER A 239 -4.27 21.63 -36.38
N ASP A 240 -4.64 21.66 -37.66
CA ASP A 240 -5.77 22.41 -38.23
C ASP A 240 -7.10 21.64 -38.16
N GLY A 241 -7.10 20.41 -37.61
CA GLY A 241 -8.29 19.59 -37.45
C GLY A 241 -8.58 18.63 -38.61
N VAL A 242 -7.80 18.62 -39.69
CA VAL A 242 -8.06 17.69 -40.82
C VAL A 242 -7.71 16.27 -40.42
N THR A 243 -8.68 15.35 -40.54
CA THR A 243 -8.54 13.94 -40.16
C THR A 243 -8.49 13.01 -41.37
N ARG A 244 -7.53 12.08 -41.37
CA ARG A 244 -7.39 11.04 -42.41
C ARG A 244 -7.16 9.67 -41.80
N ALA A 245 -7.81 8.65 -42.36
CA ALA A 245 -7.61 7.26 -41.98
C ALA A 245 -6.45 6.64 -42.78
N GLY A 246 -5.68 5.76 -42.16
CA GLY A 246 -4.50 5.14 -42.76
C GLY A 246 -4.10 3.81 -42.11
N GLU A 247 -3.00 3.27 -42.60
CA GLU A 247 -2.35 2.07 -42.08
C GLU A 247 -0.93 2.41 -41.61
N TRP A 248 -0.54 1.91 -40.43
CA TRP A 248 0.76 2.13 -39.78
C TRP A 248 1.48 0.80 -39.54
N ALA A 249 2.81 0.81 -39.69
CA ALA A 249 3.69 -0.28 -39.32
C ALA A 249 4.92 0.31 -38.63
N ASP A 250 5.29 -0.25 -37.47
CA ASP A 250 6.47 0.12 -36.70
C ASP A 250 6.63 1.65 -36.49
N GLY A 251 5.53 2.32 -36.11
CA GLY A 251 5.49 3.76 -35.85
C GLY A 251 5.42 4.64 -37.09
N SER A 252 5.51 4.07 -38.29
CA SER A 252 5.50 4.80 -39.55
C SER A 252 4.22 4.57 -40.34
N ARG A 253 3.69 5.63 -40.96
CA ARG A 253 2.52 5.51 -41.85
C ARG A 253 2.93 4.80 -43.15
N VAL A 254 2.25 3.69 -43.46
CA VAL A 254 2.42 2.93 -44.71
C VAL A 254 1.61 3.56 -45.85
N LYS A 255 0.30 3.76 -45.66
CA LYS A 255 -0.59 4.38 -46.66
C LYS A 255 -1.81 5.05 -46.02
N TRP A 256 -2.45 5.96 -46.75
CA TRP A 256 -3.79 6.43 -46.41
C TRP A 256 -4.83 5.45 -46.95
N THR A 257 -5.89 5.20 -46.20
CA THR A 257 -7.05 4.43 -46.68
C THR A 257 -7.99 5.37 -47.42
N ALA A 258 -8.71 4.86 -48.41
CA ALA A 258 -9.75 5.64 -49.08
C ALA A 258 -10.77 6.14 -48.05
N VAL A 259 -11.23 7.38 -48.21
CA VAL A 259 -12.31 7.93 -47.40
C VAL A 259 -13.56 7.12 -47.76
N GLU A 260 -14.23 6.49 -46.78
CA GLU A 260 -15.59 6.02 -47.01
C GLU A 260 -16.44 7.25 -47.33
N GLY A 261 -16.77 7.40 -48.61
CA GLY A 261 -17.30 8.62 -49.17
C GLY A 261 -18.66 9.00 -48.60
N GLU A 262 -18.81 10.30 -48.29
CA GLU A 262 -20.09 10.98 -48.47
C GLU A 262 -20.56 10.71 -49.91
N ARG A 263 -21.71 10.06 -50.02
CA ARG A 263 -22.37 9.85 -51.31
C ARG A 263 -22.76 11.22 -51.86
N ALA A 264 -22.13 11.61 -52.96
CA ALA A 264 -22.59 12.70 -53.81
C ALA A 264 -24.07 12.51 -54.16
N GLN A 265 -24.91 13.47 -53.78
CA GLN A 265 -26.18 13.70 -54.46
C GLN A 265 -25.86 14.59 -55.66
N ASN A 266 -25.86 14.00 -56.85
CA ASN A 266 -25.82 14.76 -58.10
C ASN A 266 -27.11 15.57 -58.26
N PRO A 267 -27.04 16.79 -58.81
CA PRO A 267 -28.22 17.56 -59.16
C PRO A 267 -28.89 16.97 -60.41
N VAL A 268 -30.22 16.97 -60.41
CA VAL A 268 -31.06 16.96 -61.63
C VAL A 268 -31.85 18.24 -61.64
#